data_AF-A0A2G9ZBP7-F1
#
_entry.id   AF-A0A2G9ZBP7-F1
#
_cell.length_a   1.000
_cell.length_b   1.000
_cell.length_c   1.000
_cell.angle_alpha   90.00
_cell.angle_beta   90.00
_cell.angle_gamma   90.00
#
_symmetry.space_group_name_H-M   'P 1'
#
loop_
_entity.id
_entity.type
_entity.pdbx_description
1 polymer ?
#
loop_
_entity_poly.entity_id
_entity_poly.type
_entity_poly.pdbx_seq_one_letter_code
_entity_poly.pdbx_strand_id
1 'polypeptide(L)'
;MKNKKDNLLGEEVNNLLGKANPAQLKNFLFKELIKNHELRDGLAIFLEGPKETPVTLADYKAKFKNELDCLDLDELLQAWYHSDDYYNYYDYSSDGYDSEVIENIADNIIAEAEKYADNQNFAEALKISQAGAEALIQKESELQDDYKEFSDWFLTATQKILNFYAEILTNVSDIKLKEDGLKYLVNLFEGLPCNLDQGDVLDNLRLVIGSQKESAQAVLDFLNVLKDKEDLSCPESALLSQLYVINRSFDLYEQTVRKNLSRNPGLTVDLLKYLKKEERKGELVVVANEVLSRLREKPAADTWHRYDFKSYRDITIDVRRFLNGIYDIRSEYKDAIGNMEELFLNSADLSDYQKLAKAYNTTEEKENFWSIIKKQFTQRNNIEALYKVFLDEDQKAEILFLVQRYTETRFFPEMVASISAEYPKECFATYKNKVETLLIPTKVELYSHVAYHLKQMKLIGLAKDFDNFLIWIKTTYYRRRRLMEEIASV
;
A
#
# COMPACT_ATOMS: atom_id res chain seq x y z
N MET A 1 19.19 0.12 14.09
CA MET A 1 19.90 -0.49 15.24
C MET A 1 20.57 -1.82 14.89
N LYS A 2 19.99 -2.67 14.01
CA LYS A 2 20.59 -3.91 13.48
C LYS A 2 21.98 -3.70 12.82
N ASN A 3 22.08 -2.82 11.82
CA ASN A 3 23.34 -2.51 11.11
C ASN A 3 24.50 -1.99 11.97
N LYS A 4 24.23 -1.45 13.18
CA LYS A 4 25.30 -0.98 14.09
C LYS A 4 25.85 -2.13 14.95
N LYS A 5 25.02 -3.13 15.25
CA LYS A 5 25.42 -4.36 15.96
C LYS A 5 26.17 -5.30 15.02
N ASP A 6 25.70 -5.44 13.79
CA ASP A 6 26.32 -6.35 12.80
C ASP A 6 27.72 -5.86 12.38
N ASN A 7 27.92 -4.54 12.27
CA ASN A 7 29.25 -3.95 12.03
C ASN A 7 30.23 -4.15 13.21
N LEU A 8 29.76 -4.05 14.46
CA LEU A 8 30.59 -4.31 15.64
C LEU A 8 30.99 -5.80 15.73
N LEU A 9 30.05 -6.70 15.45
CA LEU A 9 30.30 -8.14 15.35
C LEU A 9 31.33 -8.48 14.25
N GLY A 10 31.21 -7.86 13.07
CA GLY A 10 32.17 -8.05 11.98
C GLY A 10 33.59 -7.59 12.32
N GLU A 11 33.74 -6.46 13.01
CA GLU A 11 35.04 -5.98 13.50
C GLU A 11 35.65 -6.89 14.58
N GLU A 12 34.83 -7.41 15.49
CA GLU A 12 35.27 -8.36 16.51
C GLU A 12 35.74 -9.68 15.88
N VAL A 13 34.99 -10.22 14.92
CA VAL A 13 35.36 -11.45 14.19
C VAL A 13 36.65 -11.25 13.41
N ASN A 14 36.81 -10.14 12.68
CA ASN A 14 38.04 -9.84 11.95
C ASN A 14 39.26 -9.71 12.88
N ASN A 15 39.08 -9.11 14.07
CA ASN A 15 40.14 -9.02 15.07
C ASN A 15 40.52 -10.39 15.65
N LEU A 16 39.57 -11.32 15.81
CA LEU A 16 39.85 -12.69 16.24
C LEU A 16 40.56 -13.50 15.15
N LEU A 17 40.08 -13.41 13.91
CA LEU A 17 40.69 -14.06 12.75
C LEU A 17 42.12 -13.55 12.50
N GLY A 18 42.37 -12.24 12.66
CA GLY A 18 43.69 -11.64 12.50
C GLY A 18 44.72 -12.05 13.56
N LYS A 19 44.29 -12.56 14.72
CA LYS A 19 45.18 -13.08 15.78
C LYS A 19 45.54 -14.55 15.60
N ALA A 20 44.75 -15.30 14.84
CA ALA A 20 44.96 -16.71 14.61
C ALA A 20 45.91 -16.93 13.43
N ASN A 21 46.84 -17.87 13.56
CA ASN A 21 47.66 -18.27 12.42
C ASN A 21 46.91 -19.26 11.50
N PRO A 22 47.34 -19.44 10.24
CA PRO A 22 46.64 -20.30 9.28
C PRO A 22 46.44 -21.75 9.73
N ALA A 23 47.39 -22.31 10.51
CA ALA A 23 47.28 -23.68 11.01
C ALA A 23 46.21 -23.80 12.13
N GLN A 24 46.11 -22.79 12.99
CA GLN A 24 45.06 -22.70 14.01
C GLN A 24 43.67 -22.55 13.37
N LEU A 25 43.55 -21.68 12.36
CA LEU A 25 42.30 -21.51 11.61
C LEU A 25 41.90 -22.80 10.90
N LYS A 26 42.84 -23.48 10.22
CA LYS A 26 42.58 -24.74 9.54
C LYS A 26 42.11 -25.84 10.50
N ASN A 27 42.76 -25.98 11.67
CA ASN A 27 42.36 -26.97 12.67
C ASN A 27 41.02 -26.63 13.33
N PHE A 28 40.74 -25.34 13.55
CA PHE A 28 39.45 -24.90 14.08
C PHE A 28 38.34 -25.21 13.08
N LEU A 29 38.51 -24.78 11.83
CA LEU A 29 37.55 -25.03 10.75
C LEU A 29 37.33 -26.54 10.57
N PHE A 30 38.38 -27.36 10.55
CA PHE A 30 38.23 -28.82 10.46
C PHE A 30 37.38 -29.42 11.58
N LYS A 31 37.55 -28.96 12.83
CA LYS A 31 36.74 -29.42 13.97
C LYS A 31 35.28 -29.00 13.85
N GLU A 32 35.01 -27.81 13.36
CA GLU A 32 33.65 -27.32 13.17
C GLU A 32 32.96 -27.99 11.98
N LEU A 33 33.67 -28.21 10.87
CA LEU A 33 33.15 -28.92 9.68
C LEU A 33 32.79 -30.39 9.95
N ILE A 34 33.47 -31.06 10.89
CA ILE A 34 33.10 -32.43 11.29
C ILE A 34 31.78 -32.44 12.08
N LYS A 35 31.52 -31.40 12.87
CA LYS A 35 30.36 -31.33 13.76
C LYS A 35 29.13 -30.73 13.10
N ASN A 36 29.33 -29.85 12.12
CA ASN A 36 28.27 -29.09 11.48
C ASN A 36 28.22 -29.40 9.98
N HIS A 37 27.25 -30.22 9.60
CA HIS A 37 27.02 -30.59 8.20
C HIS A 37 26.64 -29.38 7.34
N GLU A 38 25.83 -28.46 7.85
CA GLU A 38 25.42 -27.25 7.11
C GLU A 38 26.62 -26.34 6.80
N LEU A 39 27.51 -26.14 7.79
CA LEU A 39 28.73 -25.36 7.59
C LEU A 39 29.65 -26.01 6.55
N ARG A 40 29.68 -27.35 6.52
CA ARG A 40 30.48 -28.11 5.56
C ARG A 40 29.93 -27.98 4.15
N ASP A 41 28.63 -28.09 3.98
CA ASP A 41 28.01 -28.00 2.67
C ASP A 41 28.07 -26.54 2.16
N GLY A 42 27.88 -25.55 3.04
CA GLY A 42 28.11 -24.14 2.73
C GLY A 42 29.56 -23.83 2.33
N LEU A 43 30.55 -24.42 3.02
CA LEU A 43 31.96 -24.26 2.63
C LEU A 43 32.25 -24.95 1.28
N ALA A 44 31.62 -26.08 0.98
CA ALA A 44 31.77 -26.73 -0.33
C ALA A 44 31.26 -25.82 -1.46
N ILE A 45 30.07 -25.24 -1.30
CA ILE A 45 29.50 -24.26 -2.26
C ILE A 45 30.43 -23.04 -2.39
N PHE A 46 30.91 -22.49 -1.27
CA PHE A 46 31.86 -21.37 -1.28
C PHE A 46 33.13 -21.69 -2.08
N LEU A 47 33.67 -22.91 -1.95
CA LEU A 47 34.87 -23.33 -2.65
C LEU A 47 34.65 -23.62 -4.14
N GLU A 48 33.43 -23.97 -4.55
CA GLU A 48 33.07 -24.14 -5.97
C GLU A 48 32.98 -22.80 -6.71
N GLY A 49 32.64 -21.72 -5.99
CA GLY A 49 32.55 -20.36 -6.52
C GLY A 49 31.42 -20.24 -7.56
N PRO A 50 31.61 -19.49 -8.67
CA PRO A 50 30.54 -19.20 -9.63
C PRO A 50 30.21 -20.37 -10.58
N LYS A 51 30.60 -21.61 -10.25
CA LYS A 51 30.38 -22.78 -11.10
C LYS A 51 29.04 -23.42 -10.79
N GLU A 52 28.20 -23.57 -11.80
CA GLU A 52 26.96 -24.36 -11.69
C GLU A 52 27.25 -25.81 -11.30
N THR A 53 26.31 -26.39 -10.56
CA THR A 53 26.34 -27.81 -10.21
C THR A 53 25.79 -28.64 -11.39
N PRO A 54 26.02 -29.97 -11.43
CA PRO A 54 25.41 -30.82 -12.46
C PRO A 54 23.90 -31.04 -12.24
N VAL A 55 23.33 -30.53 -11.15
CA VAL A 55 21.89 -30.65 -10.84
C VAL A 55 21.11 -29.79 -11.83
N THR A 56 20.11 -30.38 -12.47
CA THR A 56 19.28 -29.70 -13.46
C THR A 56 18.10 -29.01 -12.82
N LEU A 57 17.48 -28.06 -13.55
CA LEU A 57 16.22 -27.43 -13.14
C LEU A 57 15.13 -28.48 -12.82
N ALA A 58 15.05 -29.55 -13.62
CA ALA A 58 14.08 -30.62 -13.43
C ALA A 58 14.34 -31.42 -12.15
N ASP A 59 15.61 -31.62 -11.78
CA ASP A 59 15.98 -32.31 -10.55
C ASP A 59 15.56 -31.50 -9.31
N TYR A 60 15.82 -30.19 -9.30
CA TYR A 60 15.35 -29.30 -8.23
C TYR A 60 13.82 -29.25 -8.17
N LYS A 61 13.16 -29.14 -9.32
CA LYS A 61 11.69 -29.12 -9.36
C LYS A 61 11.10 -30.41 -8.82
N ALA A 62 11.68 -31.57 -9.16
CA ALA A 62 11.26 -32.85 -8.61
C ALA A 62 11.49 -32.94 -7.10
N LYS A 63 12.64 -32.42 -6.60
CA LYS A 63 12.93 -32.33 -5.17
C LYS A 63 11.84 -31.54 -4.43
N PHE A 64 11.57 -30.31 -4.87
CA PHE A 64 10.58 -29.44 -4.21
C PHE A 64 9.15 -29.95 -4.38
N LYS A 65 8.81 -30.53 -5.53
CA LYS A 65 7.51 -31.20 -5.72
C LYS A 65 7.33 -32.34 -4.73
N ASN A 66 8.33 -33.20 -4.54
CA ASN A 66 8.24 -34.30 -3.58
C ASN A 66 8.01 -33.79 -2.14
N GLU A 67 8.64 -32.68 -1.76
CA GLU A 67 8.42 -32.03 -0.47
C GLU A 67 6.99 -31.51 -0.33
N LEU A 68 6.47 -30.82 -1.36
CA LEU A 68 5.09 -30.34 -1.40
C LEU A 68 4.05 -31.47 -1.45
N ASP A 69 4.39 -32.63 -2.04
CA ASP A 69 3.53 -33.81 -2.08
C ASP A 69 3.44 -34.54 -0.74
N CYS A 70 4.32 -34.23 0.22
CA CYS A 70 4.24 -34.72 1.59
C CYS A 70 3.37 -33.85 2.50
N LEU A 71 2.83 -32.72 2.01
CA LEU A 71 1.92 -31.87 2.79
C LEU A 71 0.60 -32.58 3.10
N ASP A 72 0.16 -32.47 4.35
CA ASP A 72 -1.20 -32.86 4.74
C ASP A 72 -2.19 -31.75 4.37
N LEU A 73 -2.87 -31.91 3.23
CA LEU A 73 -3.83 -30.91 2.73
C LEU A 73 -5.08 -30.82 3.60
N ASP A 74 -5.45 -31.90 4.32
CA ASP A 74 -6.61 -31.89 5.21
C ASP A 74 -6.33 -31.04 6.46
N GLU A 75 -5.11 -31.15 7.02
CA GLU A 75 -4.68 -30.30 8.14
C GLU A 75 -4.52 -28.83 7.74
N LEU A 76 -3.96 -28.55 6.56
CA LEU A 76 -3.86 -27.18 6.02
C LEU A 76 -5.23 -26.53 5.80
N LEU A 77 -6.20 -27.28 5.26
CA LEU A 77 -7.56 -26.79 5.05
C LEU A 77 -8.24 -26.47 6.40
N GLN A 78 -8.07 -27.33 7.40
CA GLN A 78 -8.59 -27.07 8.75
C GLN A 78 -7.96 -25.80 9.34
N ALA A 79 -6.65 -25.63 9.21
CA ALA A 79 -5.95 -24.44 9.69
C ALA A 79 -6.45 -23.15 9.00
N TRP A 80 -6.71 -23.21 7.69
CA TRP A 80 -7.26 -22.08 6.93
C TRP A 80 -8.63 -21.65 7.47
N TYR A 81 -9.56 -22.58 7.67
CA TYR A 81 -10.86 -22.29 8.28
C TYR A 81 -10.75 -21.68 9.69
N HIS A 82 -9.73 -22.08 10.45
CA HIS A 82 -9.47 -21.50 11.77
C HIS A 82 -8.78 -20.12 11.73
N SER A 83 -8.16 -19.77 10.60
CA SER A 83 -7.47 -18.49 10.41
C SER A 83 -8.38 -17.34 9.97
N ASP A 84 -9.43 -17.64 9.19
CA ASP A 84 -10.33 -16.62 8.60
C ASP A 84 -11.60 -16.36 9.44
N ASP A 85 -11.85 -17.14 10.49
CA ASP A 85 -13.11 -17.03 11.23
C ASP A 85 -13.12 -15.97 12.34
N TYR A 86 -13.92 -14.96 12.03
CA TYR A 86 -14.72 -14.03 12.85
C TYR A 86 -15.39 -14.63 14.12
N TYR A 87 -15.21 -15.92 14.42
CA TYR A 87 -15.68 -16.60 15.62
C TYR A 87 -14.52 -16.95 16.54
N ASN A 88 -14.25 -16.01 17.43
CA ASN A 88 -13.39 -16.14 18.61
C ASN A 88 -14.00 -17.14 19.61
N TYR A 89 -14.06 -18.42 19.25
CA TYR A 89 -14.60 -19.48 20.10
C TYR A 89 -13.85 -20.81 19.87
N TYR A 90 -12.88 -21.02 20.75
CA TYR A 90 -12.01 -22.19 20.96
C TYR A 90 -10.64 -22.14 20.29
N ASP A 91 -9.67 -21.95 21.19
CA ASP A 91 -8.22 -22.18 21.11
C ASP A 91 -7.93 -23.65 20.71
N TYR A 92 -8.22 -24.00 19.47
CA TYR A 92 -7.68 -25.20 18.81
C TYR A 92 -6.41 -24.76 18.06
N SER A 93 -5.32 -24.59 18.81
CA SER A 93 -3.99 -24.69 18.21
C SER A 93 -3.80 -26.16 17.81
N SER A 94 -4.10 -26.49 16.56
CA SER A 94 -3.53 -27.69 15.96
C SER A 94 -2.02 -27.48 15.95
N ASP A 95 -1.32 -28.12 16.89
CA ASP A 95 0.14 -28.06 17.00
C ASP A 95 0.75 -28.66 15.71
N GLY A 96 0.99 -27.84 14.69
CA GLY A 96 1.86 -28.22 13.56
C GLY A 96 1.56 -27.63 12.18
N TYR A 97 0.33 -27.18 11.90
CA TYR A 97 -0.05 -26.71 10.56
C TYR A 97 -0.82 -25.38 10.60
N ASP A 98 -0.24 -24.35 10.00
CA ASP A 98 -0.80 -23.03 9.72
C ASP A 98 -0.23 -22.48 8.40
N SER A 99 -0.48 -21.20 8.10
CA SER A 99 0.07 -20.54 6.91
C SER A 99 1.61 -20.57 6.86
N GLU A 100 2.26 -20.67 8.02
CA GLU A 100 3.73 -20.70 8.11
C GLU A 100 4.30 -21.99 7.50
N VAL A 101 3.55 -23.09 7.36
CA VAL A 101 4.09 -24.34 6.78
C VAL A 101 4.50 -24.16 5.32
N ILE A 102 3.64 -23.56 4.49
CA ILE A 102 3.95 -23.31 3.08
C ILE A 102 4.99 -22.19 2.96
N GLU A 103 4.91 -21.17 3.81
CA GLU A 103 5.91 -20.11 3.86
C GLU A 103 7.31 -20.62 4.26
N ASN A 104 7.38 -21.56 5.19
CA ASN A 104 8.63 -22.19 5.64
C ASN A 104 9.27 -23.00 4.51
N ILE A 105 8.48 -23.67 3.67
CA ILE A 105 9.00 -24.35 2.47
C ILE A 105 9.59 -23.32 1.51
N ALA A 106 8.90 -22.21 1.25
CA ALA A 106 9.45 -21.13 0.44
C ALA A 106 10.72 -20.52 1.04
N ASP A 107 10.77 -20.33 2.37
CA ASP A 107 11.97 -19.85 3.07
C ASP A 107 13.14 -20.82 2.95
N ASN A 108 12.89 -22.12 3.03
CA ASN A 108 13.93 -23.14 2.84
C ASN A 108 14.50 -23.12 1.42
N ILE A 109 13.63 -22.95 0.41
CA ILE A 109 14.06 -22.81 -0.99
C ILE A 109 14.89 -21.55 -1.18
N ILE A 110 14.44 -20.41 -0.62
CA ILE A 110 15.16 -19.13 -0.68
C ILE A 110 16.52 -19.27 0.01
N ALA A 111 16.57 -19.86 1.21
CA ALA A 111 17.81 -20.08 1.94
C ALA A 111 18.77 -21.03 1.21
N GLU A 112 18.27 -22.01 0.45
CA GLU A 112 19.10 -22.86 -0.42
C GLU A 112 19.69 -22.05 -1.58
N ALA A 113 18.88 -21.23 -2.27
CA ALA A 113 19.33 -20.38 -3.35
C ALA A 113 20.28 -19.25 -2.88
N GLU A 114 20.04 -18.67 -1.71
CA GLU A 114 20.85 -17.60 -1.11
C GLU A 114 22.29 -18.06 -0.87
N LYS A 115 22.50 -19.30 -0.42
CA LYS A 115 23.84 -19.89 -0.28
C LYS A 115 24.66 -19.84 -1.58
N TYR A 116 24.01 -19.99 -2.73
CA TYR A 116 24.68 -19.89 -4.03
C TYR A 116 24.83 -18.43 -4.47
N ALA A 117 23.81 -17.60 -4.25
CA ALA A 117 23.84 -16.17 -4.59
C ALA A 117 24.95 -15.42 -3.83
N ASP A 118 25.15 -15.69 -2.53
CA ASP A 118 26.22 -15.14 -1.69
C ASP A 118 27.62 -15.42 -2.25
N ASN A 119 27.75 -16.52 -3.00
CA ASN A 119 28.97 -16.95 -3.65
C ASN A 119 29.07 -16.53 -5.13
N GLN A 120 28.19 -15.61 -5.56
CA GLN A 120 28.09 -15.11 -6.93
C GLN A 120 27.75 -16.21 -7.96
N ASN A 121 27.25 -17.36 -7.51
CA ASN A 121 26.75 -18.41 -8.37
C ASN A 121 25.28 -18.16 -8.70
N PHE A 122 25.03 -17.06 -9.40
CA PHE A 122 23.67 -16.62 -9.70
C PHE A 122 22.93 -17.59 -10.62
N ALA A 123 23.64 -18.33 -11.48
CA ALA A 123 23.02 -19.31 -12.36
C ALA A 123 22.35 -20.44 -11.58
N GLU A 124 23.03 -20.97 -10.56
CA GLU A 124 22.47 -21.99 -9.69
C GLU A 124 21.35 -21.44 -8.80
N ALA A 125 21.54 -20.24 -8.23
CA ALA A 125 20.52 -19.60 -7.41
C ALA A 125 19.20 -19.38 -8.19
N LEU A 126 19.29 -18.87 -9.42
CA LEU A 126 18.13 -18.68 -10.30
C LEU A 126 17.47 -20.02 -10.65
N LYS A 127 18.26 -21.06 -10.92
CA LYS A 127 17.76 -22.40 -11.20
C LYS A 127 16.96 -22.96 -10.02
N ILE A 128 17.46 -22.81 -8.80
CA ILE A 128 16.78 -23.25 -7.57
C ILE A 128 15.48 -22.46 -7.37
N SER A 129 15.54 -21.13 -7.43
CA SER A 129 14.36 -20.28 -7.23
C SER A 129 13.28 -20.49 -8.31
N GLN A 130 13.69 -20.64 -9.59
CA GLN A 130 12.76 -20.98 -10.67
C GLN A 130 12.09 -22.33 -10.42
N ALA A 131 12.87 -23.36 -10.05
CA ALA A 131 12.32 -24.68 -9.76
C ALA A 131 11.32 -24.66 -8.60
N GLY A 132 11.61 -23.89 -7.54
CA GLY A 132 10.73 -23.73 -6.39
C GLY A 132 9.41 -23.05 -6.74
N ALA A 133 9.47 -21.92 -7.44
CA ALA A 133 8.27 -21.23 -7.92
C ALA A 133 7.44 -22.12 -8.86
N GLU A 134 8.08 -22.80 -9.81
CA GLU A 134 7.37 -23.72 -10.71
C GLU A 134 6.75 -24.93 -9.98
N ALA A 135 7.37 -25.42 -8.91
CA ALA A 135 6.83 -26.51 -8.11
C ALA A 135 5.59 -26.07 -7.30
N LEU A 136 5.63 -24.88 -6.70
CA LEU A 136 4.49 -24.29 -5.98
C LEU A 136 3.32 -24.01 -6.92
N ILE A 137 3.58 -23.37 -8.07
CA ILE A 137 2.55 -23.11 -9.11
C ILE A 137 1.93 -24.42 -9.59
N GLN A 138 2.76 -25.44 -9.84
CA GLN A 138 2.26 -26.75 -10.25
C GLN A 138 1.40 -27.37 -9.14
N LYS A 139 1.83 -27.32 -7.88
CA LYS A 139 1.07 -27.88 -6.76
C LYS A 139 -0.27 -27.20 -6.58
N GLU A 140 -0.32 -25.87 -6.67
CA GLU A 140 -1.57 -25.09 -6.64
C GLU A 140 -2.52 -25.54 -7.75
N SER A 141 -2.00 -25.72 -8.98
CA SER A 141 -2.80 -26.15 -10.13
C SER A 141 -3.39 -27.57 -9.99
N GLU A 142 -2.75 -28.40 -9.17
CA GLU A 142 -3.13 -29.79 -8.90
C GLU A 142 -4.11 -29.90 -7.70
N LEU A 143 -4.41 -28.80 -7.00
CA LEU A 143 -5.38 -28.79 -5.90
C LEU A 143 -6.79 -29.12 -6.42
N GLN A 144 -7.45 -30.05 -5.73
CA GLN A 144 -8.86 -30.36 -5.97
C GLN A 144 -9.75 -29.22 -5.45
N ASP A 145 -11.00 -29.14 -5.94
CA ASP A 145 -11.92 -28.04 -5.61
C ASP A 145 -12.08 -27.82 -4.10
N ASP A 146 -12.10 -28.90 -3.31
CA ASP A 146 -12.24 -28.86 -1.85
C ASP A 146 -11.05 -28.18 -1.14
N TYR A 147 -9.89 -28.08 -1.79
CA TYR A 147 -8.67 -27.46 -1.25
C TYR A 147 -8.35 -26.10 -1.86
N LYS A 148 -9.18 -25.59 -2.79
CA LYS A 148 -8.92 -24.31 -3.45
C LYS A 148 -9.03 -23.10 -2.52
N GLU A 149 -9.68 -23.25 -1.39
CA GLU A 149 -9.93 -22.16 -0.44
C GLU A 149 -8.63 -21.59 0.15
N PHE A 150 -7.59 -22.40 0.32
CA PHE A 150 -6.26 -21.96 0.78
C PHE A 150 -5.23 -21.81 -0.36
N SER A 151 -5.67 -21.76 -1.62
CA SER A 151 -4.77 -21.56 -2.78
C SER A 151 -3.91 -20.30 -2.65
N ASP A 152 -4.44 -19.24 -2.02
CA ASP A 152 -3.73 -17.99 -1.76
C ASP A 152 -2.43 -18.17 -0.96
N TRP A 153 -2.32 -19.21 -0.12
CA TRP A 153 -1.08 -19.51 0.61
C TRP A 153 0.04 -19.96 -0.34
N PHE A 154 -0.27 -20.78 -1.35
CA PHE A 154 0.69 -21.18 -2.38
C PHE A 154 1.09 -20.00 -3.28
N LEU A 155 0.13 -19.12 -3.60
CA LEU A 155 0.40 -17.92 -4.40
C LEU A 155 1.30 -16.95 -3.65
N THR A 156 1.05 -16.74 -2.35
CA THR A 156 1.90 -15.91 -1.47
C THR A 156 3.33 -16.45 -1.39
N ALA A 157 3.47 -17.76 -1.18
CA ALA A 157 4.77 -18.42 -1.15
C ALA A 157 5.50 -18.34 -2.51
N THR A 158 4.77 -18.52 -3.61
CA THR A 158 5.31 -18.35 -4.98
C THR A 158 5.84 -16.94 -5.17
N GLN A 159 5.05 -15.93 -4.77
CA GLN A 159 5.42 -14.53 -4.93
C GLN A 159 6.67 -14.18 -4.10
N LYS A 160 6.79 -14.73 -2.89
CA LYS A 160 7.99 -14.59 -2.06
C LYS A 160 9.25 -15.10 -2.78
N ILE A 161 9.17 -16.26 -3.43
CA ILE A 161 10.29 -16.82 -4.21
C ILE A 161 10.57 -15.98 -5.46
N LEU A 162 9.54 -15.52 -6.17
CA LEU A 162 9.71 -14.68 -7.37
C LEU A 162 10.34 -13.31 -7.06
N ASN A 163 10.02 -12.73 -5.89
CA ASN A 163 10.67 -11.50 -5.42
C ASN A 163 12.17 -11.73 -5.22
N PHE A 164 12.55 -12.82 -4.56
CA PHE A 164 13.95 -13.18 -4.38
C PHE A 164 14.64 -13.48 -5.73
N TYR A 165 13.96 -14.17 -6.65
CA TYR A 165 14.44 -14.42 -8.00
C TYR A 165 14.75 -13.12 -8.76
N ALA A 166 13.86 -12.13 -8.67
CA ALA A 166 14.05 -10.81 -9.27
C ALA A 166 15.23 -10.05 -8.63
N GLU A 167 15.37 -10.11 -7.31
CA GLU A 167 16.53 -9.55 -6.61
C GLU A 167 17.85 -10.16 -7.09
N ILE A 168 17.92 -11.49 -7.26
CA ILE A 168 19.10 -12.16 -7.84
C ILE A 168 19.37 -11.63 -9.25
N LEU A 169 18.36 -11.59 -10.11
CA LEU A 169 18.50 -11.12 -11.50
C LEU A 169 19.02 -9.69 -11.62
N THR A 170 18.71 -8.82 -10.66
CA THR A 170 19.24 -7.43 -10.66
C THR A 170 20.75 -7.39 -10.52
N ASN A 171 21.35 -8.39 -9.87
CA ASN A 171 22.78 -8.50 -9.59
C ASN A 171 23.57 -9.30 -10.65
N VAL A 172 22.87 -9.96 -11.58
CA VAL A 172 23.51 -10.74 -12.65
C VAL A 172 24.19 -9.82 -13.66
N SER A 173 25.50 -10.02 -13.85
CA SER A 173 26.30 -9.36 -14.88
C SER A 173 26.39 -10.12 -16.21
N ASP A 174 26.13 -11.44 -16.19
CA ASP A 174 26.12 -12.26 -17.40
C ASP A 174 24.85 -11.96 -18.22
N ILE A 175 25.05 -11.42 -19.44
CA ILE A 175 23.95 -10.98 -20.31
C ILE A 175 23.03 -12.15 -20.66
N LYS A 176 23.59 -13.31 -21.00
CA LYS A 176 22.80 -14.45 -21.44
C LYS A 176 21.98 -15.01 -20.29
N LEU A 177 22.58 -15.15 -19.11
CA LEU A 177 21.87 -15.61 -17.92
C LEU A 177 20.73 -14.64 -17.54
N LYS A 178 20.99 -13.34 -17.65
CA LYS A 178 19.98 -12.30 -17.41
C LYS A 178 18.83 -12.36 -18.42
N GLU A 179 19.14 -12.56 -19.70
CA GLU A 179 18.14 -12.75 -20.76
C GLU A 179 17.29 -14.00 -20.53
N ASP A 180 17.91 -15.13 -20.19
CA ASP A 180 17.20 -16.38 -19.90
C ASP A 180 16.25 -16.21 -18.70
N GLY A 181 16.67 -15.50 -17.65
CA GLY A 181 15.81 -15.23 -16.51
C GLY A 181 14.70 -14.20 -16.77
N LEU A 182 14.97 -13.16 -17.55
CA LEU A 182 13.93 -12.23 -18.01
C LEU A 182 12.87 -12.96 -18.85
N LYS A 183 13.29 -13.89 -19.71
CA LYS A 183 12.39 -14.71 -20.51
C LYS A 183 11.46 -15.56 -19.64
N TYR A 184 11.96 -16.11 -18.53
CA TYR A 184 11.12 -16.83 -17.57
C TYR A 184 10.03 -15.93 -16.98
N LEU A 185 10.38 -14.74 -16.48
CA LEU A 185 9.41 -13.78 -15.94
C LEU A 185 8.39 -13.32 -17.01
N VAL A 186 8.82 -13.11 -18.25
CA VAL A 186 7.92 -12.76 -19.36
C VAL A 186 6.94 -13.90 -19.66
N ASN A 187 7.41 -15.15 -19.65
CA ASN A 187 6.53 -16.30 -19.85
C ASN A 187 5.48 -16.43 -18.74
N LEU A 188 5.84 -16.17 -17.48
CA LEU A 188 4.88 -16.11 -16.38
C LEU A 188 3.86 -14.98 -16.59
N PHE A 189 4.32 -13.82 -17.04
CA PHE A 189 3.48 -12.64 -17.28
C PHE A 189 2.48 -12.81 -18.44
N GLU A 190 2.90 -13.41 -19.56
CA GLU A 190 2.04 -13.66 -20.74
C GLU A 190 1.17 -14.91 -20.58
N GLY A 191 1.71 -15.96 -19.95
CA GLY A 191 1.08 -17.28 -19.88
C GLY A 191 0.18 -17.50 -18.67
N LEU A 192 0.33 -16.67 -17.61
CA LEU A 192 -0.33 -16.79 -16.30
C LEU A 192 -0.76 -18.21 -15.94
N PRO A 193 0.20 -19.07 -15.53
CA PRO A 193 -0.19 -20.33 -14.92
C PRO A 193 -0.92 -20.02 -13.60
N CYS A 194 -2.21 -20.36 -13.56
CA CYS A 194 -3.08 -20.24 -12.38
C CYS A 194 -3.36 -18.79 -11.90
N ASN A 195 -4.06 -18.66 -10.77
CA ASN A 195 -4.58 -17.41 -10.19
C ASN A 195 -3.51 -16.39 -9.75
N LEU A 196 -2.24 -16.57 -10.14
CA LEU A 196 -1.15 -15.64 -9.86
C LEU A 196 -1.50 -14.23 -10.38
N ASP A 197 -1.30 -13.20 -9.56
CA ASP A 197 -1.60 -11.84 -10.00
C ASP A 197 -0.57 -11.38 -11.05
N GLN A 198 -1.06 -10.94 -12.20
CA GLN A 198 -0.24 -10.35 -13.24
C GLN A 198 0.46 -9.06 -12.75
N GLY A 199 -0.11 -8.37 -11.75
CA GLY A 199 0.51 -7.21 -11.08
C GLY A 199 1.79 -7.56 -10.31
N ASP A 200 1.80 -8.70 -9.63
CA ASP A 200 2.95 -9.18 -8.86
C ASP A 200 4.16 -9.51 -9.75
N VAL A 201 3.91 -10.18 -10.88
CA VAL A 201 4.95 -10.47 -11.87
C VAL A 201 5.43 -9.20 -12.57
N LEU A 202 4.54 -8.22 -12.79
CA LEU A 202 4.90 -6.91 -13.33
C LEU A 202 5.92 -6.20 -12.44
N ASP A 203 5.72 -6.22 -11.13
CA ASP A 203 6.63 -5.52 -10.21
C ASP A 203 8.01 -6.19 -10.15
N ASN A 204 8.06 -7.51 -10.26
CA ASN A 204 9.31 -8.25 -10.45
C ASN A 204 10.02 -7.89 -11.76
N LEU A 205 9.29 -7.84 -12.89
CA LEU A 205 9.85 -7.37 -14.17
C LEU A 205 10.39 -5.93 -14.04
N ARG A 206 9.64 -5.03 -13.40
CA ARG A 206 10.02 -3.63 -13.17
C ARG A 206 11.31 -3.51 -12.38
N LEU A 207 11.45 -4.30 -11.33
CA LEU A 207 12.64 -4.32 -10.49
C LEU A 207 13.87 -4.70 -11.32
N VAL A 208 13.80 -5.78 -12.10
CA VAL A 208 14.93 -6.27 -12.91
C VAL A 208 15.28 -5.34 -14.06
N ILE A 209 14.26 -4.82 -14.77
CA ILE A 209 14.46 -3.89 -15.89
C ILE A 209 15.07 -2.57 -15.39
N GLY A 210 14.56 -2.04 -14.28
CA GLY A 210 14.93 -0.73 -13.74
C GLY A 210 14.87 0.36 -14.82
N SER A 211 16.01 1.00 -15.10
CA SER A 211 16.17 1.94 -16.21
C SER A 211 17.13 1.45 -17.30
N GLN A 212 17.43 0.14 -17.34
CA GLN A 212 18.41 -0.45 -18.25
C GLN A 212 17.77 -0.69 -19.63
N LYS A 213 18.36 -0.08 -20.67
CA LYS A 213 17.82 -0.15 -22.02
C LYS A 213 17.88 -1.56 -22.59
N GLU A 214 18.97 -2.27 -22.32
CA GLU A 214 19.24 -3.63 -22.80
C GLU A 214 18.21 -4.61 -22.23
N SER A 215 17.92 -4.53 -20.92
CA SER A 215 16.90 -5.36 -20.28
C SER A 215 15.49 -5.05 -20.80
N ALA A 216 15.16 -3.77 -21.03
CA ALA A 216 13.89 -3.40 -21.63
C ALA A 216 13.76 -3.93 -23.08
N GLN A 217 14.83 -3.89 -23.87
CA GLN A 217 14.84 -4.46 -25.21
C GLN A 217 14.67 -5.98 -25.18
N ALA A 218 15.38 -6.70 -24.30
CA ALA A 218 15.25 -8.15 -24.16
C ALA A 218 13.80 -8.55 -23.80
N VAL A 219 13.20 -7.86 -22.82
CA VAL A 219 11.79 -8.09 -22.45
C VAL A 219 10.86 -7.82 -23.63
N LEU A 220 11.06 -6.72 -24.37
CA LEU A 220 10.30 -6.48 -25.60
C LEU A 220 10.48 -7.64 -26.57
N ASP A 221 11.69 -8.14 -26.82
CA ASP A 221 11.93 -9.23 -27.77
C ASP A 221 11.25 -10.55 -27.37
N PHE A 222 11.05 -10.79 -26.08
CA PHE A 222 10.33 -11.96 -25.57
C PHE A 222 8.81 -11.81 -25.57
N LEU A 223 8.28 -10.57 -25.51
CA LEU A 223 6.85 -10.29 -25.60
C LEU A 223 6.34 -10.53 -27.03
N ASN A 224 5.84 -11.74 -27.28
CA ASN A 224 5.38 -12.16 -28.60
C ASN A 224 3.87 -12.03 -28.76
N VAL A 225 3.10 -12.17 -27.68
CA VAL A 225 1.63 -12.14 -27.73
C VAL A 225 1.11 -10.73 -27.45
N LEU A 226 1.75 -10.01 -26.51
CA LEU A 226 1.22 -8.74 -26.02
C LEU A 226 1.37 -7.56 -26.97
N LYS A 227 2.37 -7.57 -27.87
CA LYS A 227 2.60 -6.45 -28.81
C LYS A 227 1.44 -6.22 -29.77
N ASP A 228 0.80 -7.31 -30.19
CA ASP A 228 -0.27 -7.28 -31.19
C ASP A 228 -1.67 -7.36 -30.57
N LYS A 229 -1.76 -7.50 -29.24
CA LYS A 229 -3.03 -7.60 -28.53
C LYS A 229 -3.80 -6.29 -28.62
N GLU A 230 -5.03 -6.34 -29.13
CA GLU A 230 -5.84 -5.14 -29.27
C GLU A 230 -6.23 -4.53 -27.93
N ASP A 231 -6.50 -5.39 -26.96
CA ASP A 231 -7.16 -5.10 -25.70
C ASP A 231 -6.25 -5.48 -24.52
N LEU A 232 -5.46 -4.51 -24.05
CA LEU A 232 -4.50 -4.74 -22.96
C LEU A 232 -5.19 -4.61 -21.59
N SER A 233 -4.79 -5.46 -20.66
CA SER A 233 -5.07 -5.32 -19.23
C SER A 233 -4.31 -4.11 -18.65
N CYS A 234 -4.64 -3.73 -17.40
CA CYS A 234 -3.89 -2.67 -16.72
C CYS A 234 -2.40 -3.04 -16.54
N PRO A 235 -2.03 -4.23 -16.02
CA PRO A 235 -0.63 -4.66 -15.98
C PRO A 235 0.06 -4.66 -17.34
N GLU A 236 -0.59 -5.17 -18.38
CA GLU A 236 0.00 -5.29 -19.73
C GLU A 236 0.29 -3.92 -20.36
N SER A 237 -0.68 -3.00 -20.29
CA SER A 237 -0.49 -1.63 -20.78
C SER A 237 0.55 -0.85 -19.97
N ALA A 238 0.65 -1.11 -18.66
CA ALA A 238 1.66 -0.52 -17.80
C ALA A 238 3.08 -1.05 -18.13
N LEU A 239 3.25 -2.35 -18.38
CA LEU A 239 4.52 -2.93 -18.80
C LEU A 239 4.98 -2.35 -20.15
N LEU A 240 4.13 -2.43 -21.18
CA LEU A 240 4.50 -1.97 -22.52
C LEU A 240 4.82 -0.48 -22.55
N SER A 241 4.05 0.35 -21.85
CA SER A 241 4.32 1.79 -21.78
C SER A 241 5.69 2.07 -21.14
N GLN A 242 6.04 1.41 -20.04
CA GLN A 242 7.35 1.55 -19.41
C GLN A 242 8.49 1.09 -20.33
N LEU A 243 8.34 -0.06 -20.98
CA LEU A 243 9.35 -0.60 -21.91
C LEU A 243 9.62 0.37 -23.05
N TYR A 244 8.57 0.94 -23.65
CA TYR A 244 8.71 1.92 -24.73
C TYR A 244 9.36 3.23 -24.26
N VAL A 245 9.07 3.68 -23.04
CA VAL A 245 9.76 4.84 -22.45
C VAL A 245 11.25 4.58 -22.27
N ILE A 246 11.63 3.45 -21.68
CA ILE A 246 13.03 3.09 -21.42
C ILE A 246 13.79 2.91 -22.75
N ASN A 247 13.16 2.26 -23.73
CA ASN A 247 13.75 2.02 -25.03
C ASN A 247 13.76 3.27 -25.95
N ARG A 248 13.12 4.37 -25.51
CA ARG A 248 12.94 5.62 -26.26
C ARG A 248 12.10 5.48 -27.53
N SER A 249 11.19 4.51 -27.55
CA SER A 249 10.20 4.31 -28.61
C SER A 249 8.95 5.15 -28.32
N PHE A 250 9.09 6.48 -28.31
CA PHE A 250 8.06 7.40 -27.79
C PHE A 250 6.75 7.39 -28.60
N ASP A 251 6.81 7.14 -29.91
CA ASP A 251 5.60 7.01 -30.75
C ASP A 251 4.75 5.81 -30.31
N LEU A 252 5.39 4.65 -30.09
CA LEU A 252 4.73 3.45 -29.59
C LEU A 252 4.22 3.65 -28.17
N TYR A 253 4.99 4.32 -27.31
CA TYR A 253 4.53 4.71 -25.97
C TYR A 253 3.24 5.52 -26.03
N GLU A 254 3.21 6.62 -26.80
CA GLU A 254 2.05 7.50 -26.89
C GLU A 254 0.84 6.75 -27.46
N GLN A 255 1.03 5.96 -28.52
CA GLN A 255 -0.02 5.16 -29.13
C GLN A 255 -0.61 4.14 -28.14
N THR A 256 0.24 3.38 -27.45
CA THR A 256 -0.18 2.38 -26.46
C THR A 256 -0.92 3.01 -25.29
N VAL A 257 -0.41 4.11 -24.73
CA VAL A 257 -1.08 4.76 -23.59
C VAL A 257 -2.43 5.30 -24.01
N ARG A 258 -2.52 6.09 -25.10
CA ARG A 258 -3.78 6.70 -25.55
C ARG A 258 -4.87 5.67 -25.81
N LYS A 259 -4.53 4.54 -26.44
CA LYS A 259 -5.48 3.45 -26.70
C LYS A 259 -6.07 2.86 -25.41
N ASN A 260 -5.31 2.88 -24.32
CA ASN A 260 -5.67 2.19 -23.07
C ASN A 260 -6.10 3.11 -21.93
N LEU A 261 -6.12 4.44 -22.08
CA LEU A 261 -6.51 5.39 -21.02
C LEU A 261 -7.91 5.15 -20.42
N SER A 262 -8.85 4.57 -21.19
CA SER A 262 -10.18 4.24 -20.69
C SER A 262 -10.18 3.07 -19.69
N ARG A 263 -9.27 2.10 -19.89
CA ARG A 263 -9.15 0.91 -19.04
C ARG A 263 -8.11 1.09 -17.95
N ASN A 264 -7.01 1.78 -18.27
CA ASN A 264 -5.90 2.08 -17.37
C ASN A 264 -5.68 3.61 -17.30
N PRO A 265 -6.57 4.35 -16.60
CA PRO A 265 -6.40 5.79 -16.42
C PRO A 265 -5.19 6.14 -15.54
N GLY A 266 -4.57 5.17 -14.86
CA GLY A 266 -3.33 5.37 -14.09
C GLY A 266 -2.15 5.87 -14.95
N LEU A 267 -2.17 5.59 -16.26
CA LEU A 267 -1.14 6.03 -17.20
C LEU A 267 -1.23 7.52 -17.58
N THR A 268 -2.33 8.19 -17.20
CA THR A 268 -2.63 9.56 -17.65
C THR A 268 -1.50 10.53 -17.30
N VAL A 269 -1.09 10.57 -16.03
CA VAL A 269 -0.12 11.57 -15.55
C VAL A 269 1.22 11.45 -16.27
N ASP A 270 1.67 10.24 -16.57
CA ASP A 270 2.93 10.05 -17.28
C ASP A 270 2.84 10.47 -18.75
N LEU A 271 1.70 10.22 -19.40
CA LEU A 271 1.44 10.78 -20.73
C LEU A 271 1.42 12.31 -20.70
N LEU A 272 0.79 12.93 -19.69
CA LEU A 272 0.78 14.39 -19.55
C LEU A 272 2.18 14.96 -19.32
N LYS A 273 3.04 14.29 -18.54
CA LYS A 273 4.46 14.67 -18.37
C LYS A 273 5.21 14.60 -19.71
N TYR A 274 4.98 13.55 -20.49
CA TYR A 274 5.56 13.40 -21.82
C TYR A 274 5.11 14.54 -22.75
N LEU A 275 3.81 14.78 -22.87
CA LEU A 275 3.27 15.87 -23.70
C LEU A 275 3.77 17.26 -23.26
N LYS A 276 3.96 17.46 -21.94
CA LYS A 276 4.55 18.71 -21.41
C LYS A 276 5.98 18.89 -21.91
N LYS A 277 6.79 17.82 -21.88
CA LYS A 277 8.18 17.83 -22.33
C LYS A 277 8.30 18.11 -23.82
N GLU A 278 7.37 17.60 -24.62
CA GLU A 278 7.26 17.86 -26.06
C GLU A 278 6.57 19.21 -26.38
N GLU A 279 6.34 20.07 -25.38
CA GLU A 279 5.71 21.40 -25.52
C GLU A 279 4.29 21.38 -26.13
N ARG A 280 3.60 20.23 -26.08
CA ARG A 280 2.25 20.01 -26.65
C ARG A 280 1.14 20.35 -25.65
N LYS A 281 1.13 21.58 -25.13
CA LYS A 281 0.18 22.04 -24.09
C LYS A 281 -1.30 21.84 -24.48
N GLY A 282 -1.67 22.18 -25.71
CA GLY A 282 -3.06 22.08 -26.16
C GLY A 282 -3.59 20.65 -26.09
N GLU A 283 -2.80 19.68 -26.58
CA GLU A 283 -3.17 18.26 -26.53
C GLU A 283 -3.17 17.70 -25.12
N LEU A 284 -2.21 18.12 -24.29
CA LEU A 284 -2.14 17.75 -22.87
C LEU A 284 -3.46 18.09 -22.15
N VAL A 285 -3.95 19.33 -22.34
CA VAL A 285 -5.21 19.79 -21.72
C VAL A 285 -6.41 18.99 -22.25
N VAL A 286 -6.45 18.70 -23.55
CA VAL A 286 -7.52 17.87 -24.15
C VAL A 286 -7.54 16.47 -23.53
N VAL A 287 -6.40 15.78 -23.49
CA VAL A 287 -6.29 14.43 -22.90
C VAL A 287 -6.70 14.42 -21.44
N ALA A 288 -6.21 15.38 -20.64
CA ALA A 288 -6.54 15.46 -19.23
C ALA A 288 -8.05 15.64 -19.00
N ASN A 289 -8.69 16.51 -19.78
CA ASN A 289 -10.13 16.76 -19.68
C ASN A 289 -10.98 15.55 -20.12
N GLU A 290 -10.57 14.85 -21.19
CA GLU A 290 -11.23 13.62 -21.63
C GLU A 290 -11.21 12.54 -20.53
N VAL A 291 -10.05 12.33 -19.90
CA VAL A 291 -9.91 11.39 -18.80
C VAL A 291 -10.75 11.83 -17.60
N LEU A 292 -10.64 13.09 -17.16
CA LEU A 292 -11.41 13.61 -16.02
C LEU A 292 -12.93 13.52 -16.24
N SER A 293 -13.41 13.70 -17.47
CA SER A 293 -14.82 13.51 -17.81
C SER A 293 -15.27 12.06 -17.60
N ARG A 294 -14.48 11.10 -18.08
CA ARG A 294 -14.76 9.67 -17.91
C ARG A 294 -14.72 9.24 -16.45
N LEU A 295 -13.77 9.76 -15.67
CA LEU A 295 -13.65 9.46 -14.24
C LEU A 295 -14.84 9.96 -13.41
N ARG A 296 -15.54 11.00 -13.88
CA ARG A 296 -16.76 11.51 -13.24
C ARG A 296 -17.98 10.63 -13.50
N GLU A 297 -18.03 9.97 -14.65
CA GLU A 297 -19.04 8.98 -15.01
C GLU A 297 -18.73 7.69 -14.25
N LYS A 298 -19.16 7.59 -12.99
CA LYS A 298 -18.94 6.41 -12.14
C LYS A 298 -19.30 5.13 -12.94
N PRO A 299 -18.37 4.18 -13.14
CA PRO A 299 -18.78 2.87 -13.61
C PRO A 299 -19.74 2.24 -12.60
N ALA A 300 -20.73 1.50 -13.10
CA ALA A 300 -21.85 0.97 -12.32
C ALA A 300 -21.47 -0.04 -11.22
N ALA A 301 -20.19 -0.36 -11.05
CA ALA A 301 -19.67 -1.15 -9.95
C ALA A 301 -18.20 -0.77 -9.70
N ASP A 302 -17.83 -0.63 -8.42
CA ASP A 302 -16.45 -0.54 -7.92
C ASP A 302 -15.72 -1.90 -8.14
N THR A 303 -15.51 -2.32 -9.39
CA THR A 303 -14.83 -3.58 -9.72
C THR A 303 -13.30 -3.46 -9.76
N TRP A 304 -12.72 -2.38 -9.25
CA TRP A 304 -11.26 -2.14 -9.30
C TRP A 304 -10.59 -2.15 -7.91
N HIS A 305 -11.11 -2.95 -6.98
CA HIS A 305 -10.40 -3.31 -5.75
C HIS A 305 -9.43 -4.49 -5.98
N ARG A 306 -8.55 -4.39 -6.98
CA ARG A 306 -7.30 -5.18 -6.97
C ARG A 306 -6.23 -4.31 -6.33
N TYR A 307 -5.53 -4.88 -5.36
CA TYR A 307 -4.80 -4.20 -4.29
C TYR A 307 -3.72 -3.18 -4.72
N ASP A 308 -3.37 -3.08 -6.01
CA ASP A 308 -2.28 -2.23 -6.51
C ASP A 308 -2.67 -1.05 -7.43
N PHE A 309 -3.94 -0.89 -7.81
CA PHE A 309 -4.34 0.21 -8.70
C PHE A 309 -4.94 1.39 -7.94
N LYS A 310 -4.42 2.60 -8.21
CA LYS A 310 -4.94 3.86 -7.65
C LYS A 310 -6.44 3.98 -7.92
N SER A 311 -7.19 4.41 -6.89
CA SER A 311 -8.62 4.64 -7.05
C SER A 311 -8.90 5.75 -8.08
N TYR A 312 -10.09 5.76 -8.69
CA TYR A 312 -10.50 6.84 -9.59
C TYR A 312 -10.40 8.22 -8.95
N ARG A 313 -10.62 8.31 -7.64
CA ARG A 313 -10.43 9.54 -6.85
C ARG A 313 -8.97 9.96 -6.82
N ASP A 314 -8.05 9.03 -6.56
CA ASP A 314 -6.61 9.33 -6.49
C ASP A 314 -6.07 9.76 -7.86
N ILE A 315 -6.47 9.07 -8.93
CA ILE A 315 -6.11 9.45 -10.30
C ILE A 315 -6.65 10.85 -10.64
N THR A 316 -7.90 11.15 -10.25
CA THR A 316 -8.49 12.48 -10.42
C THR A 316 -7.65 13.55 -9.72
N ILE A 317 -7.24 13.30 -8.47
CA ILE A 317 -6.42 14.22 -7.68
C ILE A 317 -5.07 14.44 -8.37
N ASP A 318 -4.40 13.36 -8.81
CA ASP A 318 -3.08 13.45 -9.44
C ASP A 318 -3.12 14.24 -10.77
N VAL A 319 -4.11 13.95 -11.63
CA VAL A 319 -4.29 14.68 -12.90
C VAL A 319 -4.55 16.16 -12.65
N ARG A 320 -5.40 16.50 -11.67
CA ARG A 320 -5.71 17.91 -11.36
C ARG A 320 -4.53 18.64 -10.74
N ARG A 321 -3.78 17.99 -9.83
CA ARG A 321 -2.53 18.56 -9.27
C ARG A 321 -1.50 18.80 -10.36
N PHE A 322 -1.41 17.91 -11.35
CA PHE A 322 -0.54 18.11 -12.51
C PHE A 322 -0.99 19.33 -13.33
N LEU A 323 -2.29 19.46 -13.64
CA LEU A 323 -2.84 20.59 -14.40
C LEU A 323 -2.63 21.96 -13.72
N ASN A 324 -2.61 22.03 -12.38
CA ASN A 324 -2.27 23.27 -11.67
C ASN A 324 -0.88 23.81 -12.04
N GLY A 325 0.06 22.95 -12.44
CA GLY A 325 1.39 23.34 -12.91
C GLY A 325 1.47 23.59 -14.43
N ILE A 326 0.33 23.62 -15.12
CA ILE A 326 0.20 23.82 -16.58
C ILE A 326 -0.56 25.10 -16.91
N TYR A 327 -1.65 25.38 -16.18
CA TYR A 327 -2.41 26.61 -16.38
C TYR A 327 -1.62 27.83 -15.90
N ASP A 328 -1.59 28.88 -16.72
CA ASP A 328 -1.10 30.19 -16.31
C ASP A 328 -2.27 30.99 -15.72
N ILE A 329 -2.23 31.20 -14.41
CA ILE A 329 -3.27 31.93 -13.66
C ILE A 329 -3.53 33.34 -14.22
N ARG A 330 -2.56 33.97 -14.91
CA ARG A 330 -2.69 35.31 -15.45
C ARG A 330 -3.50 35.35 -16.74
N SER A 331 -3.34 34.35 -17.61
CA SER A 331 -4.01 34.29 -18.92
C SER A 331 -5.19 33.32 -18.96
N GLU A 332 -5.21 32.32 -18.08
CA GLU A 332 -6.15 31.19 -18.06
C GLU A 332 -6.86 31.10 -16.69
N TYR A 333 -7.14 32.25 -16.07
CA TYR A 333 -7.67 32.34 -14.71
C TYR A 333 -8.87 31.41 -14.46
N LYS A 334 -9.86 31.42 -15.35
CA LYS A 334 -11.10 30.63 -15.19
C LYS A 334 -10.82 29.12 -15.13
N ASP A 335 -9.95 28.62 -16.01
CA ASP A 335 -9.63 27.19 -16.07
C ASP A 335 -8.75 26.78 -14.89
N ALA A 336 -7.79 27.63 -14.51
CA ALA A 336 -6.93 27.43 -13.36
C ALA A 336 -7.74 27.35 -12.05
N ILE A 337 -8.61 28.32 -11.79
CA ILE A 337 -9.47 28.35 -10.60
C ILE A 337 -10.44 27.18 -10.60
N GLY A 338 -11.14 26.94 -11.72
CA GLY A 338 -12.07 25.82 -11.81
C GLY A 338 -11.39 24.46 -11.56
N ASN A 339 -10.15 24.27 -12.02
CA ASN A 339 -9.37 23.08 -11.73
C ASN A 339 -8.97 22.98 -10.23
N MET A 340 -8.53 24.08 -9.62
CA MET A 340 -8.16 24.13 -8.20
C MET A 340 -9.36 23.88 -7.27
N GLU A 341 -10.53 24.45 -7.59
CA GLU A 341 -11.78 24.21 -6.88
C GLU A 341 -12.16 22.72 -6.90
N GLU A 342 -12.20 22.13 -8.09
CA GLU A 342 -12.48 20.72 -8.26
C GLU A 342 -11.43 19.82 -7.62
N LEU A 343 -10.15 20.22 -7.64
CA LEU A 343 -9.11 19.51 -6.92
C LEU A 343 -9.43 19.46 -5.43
N PHE A 344 -9.74 20.59 -4.80
CA PHE A 344 -10.07 20.62 -3.37
C PHE A 344 -11.33 19.82 -3.04
N LEU A 345 -12.36 19.86 -3.90
CA LEU A 345 -13.56 19.05 -3.72
C LEU A 345 -13.31 17.54 -3.76
N ASN A 346 -12.25 17.10 -4.45
CA ASN A 346 -11.85 15.70 -4.52
C ASN A 346 -10.82 15.32 -3.45
N SER A 347 -9.81 16.15 -3.18
CA SER A 347 -8.76 15.86 -2.19
C SER A 347 -9.22 16.08 -0.76
N ALA A 348 -10.02 17.14 -0.53
CA ALA A 348 -10.35 17.67 0.79
C ALA A 348 -9.12 18.00 1.65
N ASP A 349 -7.98 18.22 1.00
CA ASP A 349 -6.69 18.53 1.63
C ASP A 349 -6.58 20.05 1.85
N LEU A 350 -6.31 20.46 3.10
CA LEU A 350 -6.18 21.87 3.46
C LEU A 350 -5.08 22.58 2.66
N SER A 351 -4.01 21.87 2.30
CA SER A 351 -2.92 22.46 1.52
C SER A 351 -3.33 22.82 0.09
N ASP A 352 -4.27 22.08 -0.51
CA ASP A 352 -4.84 22.40 -1.81
C ASP A 352 -5.78 23.61 -1.69
N TYR A 353 -6.57 23.69 -0.61
CA TYR A 353 -7.39 24.87 -0.32
C TYR A 353 -6.56 26.13 -0.12
N GLN A 354 -5.48 26.08 0.68
CA GLN A 354 -4.63 27.24 0.93
C GLN A 354 -3.99 27.81 -0.34
N LYS A 355 -3.72 26.96 -1.34
CA LYS A 355 -3.26 27.40 -2.66
C LYS A 355 -4.39 28.08 -3.44
N LEU A 356 -5.58 27.49 -3.44
CA LEU A 356 -6.77 28.07 -4.07
C LEU A 356 -7.15 29.43 -3.47
N ALA A 357 -7.18 29.53 -2.13
CA ALA A 357 -7.51 30.75 -1.40
C ALA A 357 -6.60 31.93 -1.77
N LYS A 358 -5.31 31.65 -2.02
CA LYS A 358 -4.33 32.65 -2.48
C LYS A 358 -4.46 33.00 -3.96
N ALA A 359 -5.12 32.15 -4.75
CA ALA A 359 -5.27 32.34 -6.19
C ALA A 359 -6.51 33.16 -6.54
N TYR A 360 -7.54 33.19 -5.69
CA TYR A 360 -8.72 34.03 -5.91
C TYR A 360 -8.36 35.51 -6.02
N ASN A 361 -8.96 36.21 -6.99
CA ASN A 361 -8.79 37.64 -7.18
C ASN A 361 -9.61 38.46 -6.18
N THR A 362 -10.74 37.90 -5.71
CA THR A 362 -11.69 38.59 -4.86
C THR A 362 -12.13 37.76 -3.66
N THR A 363 -12.55 38.43 -2.60
CA THR A 363 -13.17 37.80 -1.43
C THR A 363 -14.51 37.13 -1.78
N GLU A 364 -15.27 37.72 -2.72
CA GLU A 364 -16.57 37.20 -3.15
C GLU A 364 -16.45 35.81 -3.79
N GLU A 365 -15.44 35.56 -4.62
CA GLU A 365 -15.20 34.23 -5.21
C GLU A 365 -14.93 33.18 -4.12
N LYS A 366 -14.13 33.54 -3.11
CA LYS A 366 -13.82 32.68 -1.97
C LYS A 366 -15.07 32.34 -1.16
N GLU A 367 -15.91 33.34 -0.85
CA GLU A 367 -17.17 33.16 -0.12
C GLU A 367 -18.19 32.33 -0.91
N ASN A 368 -18.26 32.52 -2.23
CA ASN A 368 -19.07 31.70 -3.12
C ASN A 368 -18.61 30.23 -3.08
N PHE A 369 -17.30 29.99 -3.10
CA PHE A 369 -16.77 28.64 -2.98
C PHE A 369 -17.02 28.01 -1.61
N TRP A 370 -16.96 28.79 -0.53
CA TRP A 370 -17.36 28.32 0.81
C TRP A 370 -18.79 27.76 0.83
N SER A 371 -19.71 28.42 0.12
CA SER A 371 -21.09 27.93 -0.02
C SER A 371 -21.15 26.57 -0.75
N ILE A 372 -20.30 26.36 -1.75
CA ILE A 372 -20.19 25.10 -2.49
C ILE A 372 -19.65 23.98 -1.60
N ILE A 373 -18.52 24.20 -0.92
CA ILE A 373 -17.89 23.18 -0.06
C ILE A 373 -18.79 22.84 1.13
N LYS A 374 -19.51 23.82 1.69
CA LYS A 374 -20.48 23.60 2.77
C LYS A 374 -21.60 22.66 2.32
N LYS A 375 -22.13 22.83 1.10
CA LYS A 375 -23.14 21.92 0.54
C LYS A 375 -22.57 20.53 0.26
N GLN A 376 -21.41 20.44 -0.40
CA GLN A 376 -20.88 19.14 -0.84
C GLN A 376 -20.32 18.31 0.32
N PHE A 377 -19.55 18.91 1.22
CA PHE A 377 -18.91 18.18 2.31
C PHE A 377 -19.91 17.77 3.39
N THR A 378 -20.98 18.53 3.61
CA THR A 378 -22.06 18.07 4.50
C THR A 378 -22.81 16.87 3.92
N GLN A 379 -23.09 16.83 2.61
CA GLN A 379 -23.70 15.68 1.95
C GLN A 379 -22.81 14.43 2.00
N ARG A 380 -21.48 14.59 1.93
CA ARG A 380 -20.50 13.51 2.00
C ARG A 380 -20.02 13.19 3.43
N ASN A 381 -20.59 13.84 4.45
CA ASN A 381 -20.16 13.74 5.85
C ASN A 381 -18.66 14.05 6.09
N ASN A 382 -18.05 14.90 5.27
CA ASN A 382 -16.65 15.32 5.38
C ASN A 382 -16.51 16.61 6.20
N ILE A 383 -17.00 16.58 7.45
CA ILE A 383 -17.06 17.75 8.32
C ILE A 383 -15.68 18.22 8.77
N GLU A 384 -14.71 17.31 8.86
CA GLU A 384 -13.32 17.61 9.21
C GLU A 384 -12.69 18.62 8.25
N ALA A 385 -12.80 18.39 6.95
CA ALA A 385 -12.23 19.28 5.94
C ALA A 385 -12.88 20.67 5.99
N LEU A 386 -14.19 20.72 6.20
CA LEU A 386 -14.94 21.96 6.32
C LEU A 386 -14.51 22.76 7.57
N TYR A 387 -14.35 22.10 8.71
CA TYR A 387 -13.83 22.71 9.93
C TYR A 387 -12.43 23.28 9.73
N LYS A 388 -11.52 22.50 9.14
CA LYS A 388 -10.13 22.93 8.88
C LYS A 388 -10.07 24.18 8.01
N VAL A 389 -10.91 24.27 6.97
CA VAL A 389 -11.01 25.48 6.13
C VAL A 389 -11.48 26.68 6.94
N PHE A 390 -12.57 26.55 7.68
CA PHE A 390 -13.11 27.68 8.46
C PHE A 390 -12.18 28.10 9.60
N LEU A 391 -11.39 27.19 10.15
CA LEU A 391 -10.35 27.51 11.12
C LEU A 391 -9.21 28.30 10.48
N ASP A 392 -8.72 27.89 9.30
CA ASP A 392 -7.66 28.58 8.56
C ASP A 392 -8.07 30.01 8.14
N GLU A 393 -9.37 30.20 7.87
CA GLU A 393 -9.97 31.46 7.42
C GLU A 393 -10.57 32.32 8.56
N ASP A 394 -10.36 31.92 9.82
CA ASP A 394 -10.91 32.56 11.02
C ASP A 394 -12.45 32.78 10.98
N GLN A 395 -13.19 31.88 10.35
CA GLN A 395 -14.65 31.94 10.19
C GLN A 395 -15.38 31.33 11.40
N LYS A 396 -15.24 31.97 12.56
CA LYS A 396 -15.75 31.43 13.84
C LYS A 396 -17.27 31.23 13.87
N ALA A 397 -18.04 32.09 13.19
CA ALA A 397 -19.49 31.93 13.07
C ALA A 397 -19.87 30.65 12.30
N GLU A 398 -19.09 30.30 11.27
CA GLU A 398 -19.28 29.05 10.52
C GLU A 398 -18.87 27.82 11.34
N ILE A 399 -17.79 27.93 12.13
CA ILE A 399 -17.41 26.87 13.08
C ILE A 399 -18.50 26.68 14.14
N LEU A 400 -19.13 27.75 14.63
CA LEU A 400 -20.25 27.66 15.56
C LEU A 400 -21.44 26.90 14.95
N PHE A 401 -21.75 27.15 13.68
CA PHE A 401 -22.76 26.39 12.94
C PHE A 401 -22.42 24.89 12.88
N LEU A 402 -21.14 24.55 12.66
CA LEU A 402 -20.70 23.15 12.65
C LEU A 402 -20.83 22.50 14.04
N VAL A 403 -20.41 23.19 15.09
CA VAL A 403 -20.53 22.76 16.49
C VAL A 403 -21.99 22.43 16.83
N GLN A 404 -22.92 23.31 16.48
CA GLN A 404 -24.34 23.14 16.80
C GLN A 404 -25.00 21.96 16.07
N ARG A 405 -24.51 21.59 14.88
CA ARG A 405 -25.17 20.61 13.99
C ARG A 405 -24.49 19.24 13.96
N TYR A 406 -23.18 19.17 14.20
CA TYR A 406 -22.38 17.97 13.98
C TYR A 406 -21.67 17.51 15.26
N THR A 407 -22.47 17.36 16.34
CA THR A 407 -21.99 16.99 17.68
C THR A 407 -21.36 15.60 17.74
N GLU A 408 -21.70 14.70 16.83
CA GLU A 408 -21.23 13.31 16.83
C GLU A 408 -19.89 13.11 16.10
N THR A 409 -19.33 14.16 15.52
CA THR A 409 -18.03 14.08 14.85
C THR A 409 -16.89 13.96 15.86
N ARG A 410 -15.83 13.22 15.51
CA ARG A 410 -14.63 13.07 16.38
C ARG A 410 -13.95 14.40 16.71
N PHE A 411 -14.10 15.40 15.83
CA PHE A 411 -13.52 16.74 15.97
C PHE A 411 -14.38 17.70 16.79
N PHE A 412 -15.56 17.29 17.26
CA PHE A 412 -16.43 18.17 18.03
C PHE A 412 -15.73 18.89 19.19
N PRO A 413 -14.90 18.24 20.03
CA PRO A 413 -14.17 18.93 21.08
C PRO A 413 -13.19 19.98 20.57
N GLU A 414 -12.47 19.68 19.48
CA GLU A 414 -11.53 20.62 18.86
C GLU A 414 -12.26 21.84 18.28
N MET A 415 -13.38 21.61 17.59
CA MET A 415 -14.23 22.70 17.08
C MET A 415 -14.67 23.62 18.20
N VAL A 416 -15.17 23.09 19.32
CA VAL A 416 -15.55 23.91 20.47
C VAL A 416 -14.36 24.66 21.07
N ALA A 417 -13.23 23.98 21.28
CA ALA A 417 -12.04 24.62 21.84
C ALA A 417 -11.62 25.84 21.02
N SER A 418 -11.68 25.75 19.67
CA SER A 418 -11.29 26.82 18.76
C SER A 418 -12.13 28.10 18.87
N ILE A 419 -13.40 28.01 19.30
CA ILE A 419 -14.32 29.17 19.36
C ILE A 419 -14.83 29.49 20.76
N SER A 420 -14.49 28.68 21.77
CA SER A 420 -15.03 28.80 23.14
C SER A 420 -14.74 30.14 23.82
N ALA A 421 -13.65 30.82 23.47
CA ALA A 421 -13.35 32.14 24.00
C ALA A 421 -14.32 33.24 23.50
N GLU A 422 -14.87 33.06 22.30
CA GLU A 422 -15.76 34.04 21.66
C GLU A 422 -17.25 33.71 21.84
N TYR A 423 -17.59 32.41 21.78
CA TYR A 423 -18.96 31.91 21.97
C TYR A 423 -19.09 30.94 23.17
N PRO A 424 -18.66 31.33 24.38
CA PRO A 424 -18.61 30.42 25.53
C PRO A 424 -20.00 29.87 25.91
N LYS A 425 -21.05 30.69 25.78
CA LYS A 425 -22.42 30.31 26.18
C LYS A 425 -23.02 29.30 25.21
N GLU A 426 -22.84 29.54 23.92
CA GLU A 426 -23.35 28.69 22.85
C GLU A 426 -22.64 27.33 22.86
N CYS A 427 -21.31 27.32 22.98
CA CYS A 427 -20.53 26.10 23.13
C CYS A 427 -20.95 25.29 24.37
N PHE A 428 -21.16 25.96 25.50
CA PHE A 428 -21.62 25.33 26.72
C PHE A 428 -23.01 24.72 26.55
N ALA A 429 -23.95 25.44 25.92
CA ALA A 429 -25.29 24.93 25.64
C ALA A 429 -25.26 23.71 24.71
N THR A 430 -24.41 23.71 23.68
CA THR A 430 -24.26 22.55 22.78
C THR A 430 -23.67 21.35 23.51
N TYR A 431 -22.62 21.53 24.33
CA TYR A 431 -22.05 20.46 25.15
C TYR A 431 -23.07 19.91 26.14
N LYS A 432 -23.84 20.79 26.79
CA LYS A 432 -24.93 20.42 27.69
C LYS A 432 -25.92 19.49 26.97
N ASN A 433 -26.43 19.88 25.80
CA ASN A 433 -27.36 19.06 25.03
C ASN A 433 -26.76 17.71 24.63
N LYS A 434 -25.47 17.67 24.25
CA LYS A 434 -24.77 16.42 23.91
C LYS A 434 -24.70 15.48 25.12
N VAL A 435 -24.31 15.99 26.28
CA VAL A 435 -24.23 15.21 27.52
C VAL A 435 -25.62 14.73 27.95
N GLU A 436 -26.63 15.59 27.90
CA GLU A 436 -28.02 15.20 28.18
C GLU A 436 -28.48 14.06 27.26
N THR A 437 -28.15 14.14 25.95
CA THR A 437 -28.48 13.10 24.98
C THR A 437 -27.82 11.76 25.31
N LEU A 438 -26.53 11.78 25.69
CA LEU A 438 -25.81 10.56 26.14
C LEU A 438 -26.39 9.97 27.44
N LEU A 439 -27.03 10.80 28.27
CA LEU A 439 -27.65 10.39 29.53
C LEU A 439 -29.09 9.87 29.36
N ILE A 440 -29.75 10.07 28.22
CA ILE A 440 -31.08 9.51 27.93
C ILE A 440 -31.09 7.98 28.06
N PRO A 441 -30.26 7.22 27.30
CA PRO A 441 -30.23 5.77 27.41
C PRO A 441 -29.59 5.31 28.74
N THR A 442 -30.11 4.22 29.32
CA THR A 442 -29.51 3.56 30.50
C THR A 442 -28.43 2.56 30.05
N LYS A 443 -27.39 3.04 29.36
CA LYS A 443 -26.26 2.22 28.87
C LYS A 443 -24.98 2.58 29.61
N VAL A 444 -24.39 1.62 30.32
CA VAL A 444 -23.18 1.83 31.14
C VAL A 444 -21.98 2.23 30.28
N GLU A 445 -21.89 1.70 29.07
CA GLU A 445 -20.84 1.97 28.08
C GLU A 445 -20.67 3.45 27.76
N LEU A 446 -21.74 4.25 27.85
CA LEU A 446 -21.73 5.67 27.49
C LEU A 446 -21.26 6.59 28.63
N TYR A 447 -21.12 6.10 29.86
CA TYR A 447 -20.78 6.94 31.00
C TYR A 447 -19.34 7.48 30.95
N SER A 448 -18.41 6.70 30.39
CA SER A 448 -17.04 7.17 30.12
C SER A 448 -17.04 8.33 29.11
N HIS A 449 -17.89 8.28 28.08
CA HIS A 449 -18.06 9.36 27.10
C HIS A 449 -18.67 10.61 27.75
N VAL A 450 -19.63 10.43 28.66
CA VAL A 450 -20.19 11.54 29.45
C VAL A 450 -19.10 12.22 30.28
N ALA A 451 -18.29 11.45 31.02
CA ALA A 451 -17.20 11.99 31.82
C ALA A 451 -16.15 12.72 30.95
N TYR A 452 -15.80 12.15 29.80
CA TYR A 452 -14.93 12.80 28.82
C TYR A 452 -15.49 14.15 28.37
N HIS A 453 -16.75 14.21 27.93
CA HIS A 453 -17.34 15.46 27.47
C HIS A 453 -17.52 16.50 28.59
N LEU A 454 -17.80 16.08 29.83
CA LEU A 454 -17.84 17.00 30.96
C LEU A 454 -16.46 17.60 31.27
N LYS A 455 -15.36 16.83 31.15
CA LYS A 455 -14.00 17.36 31.28
C LYS A 455 -13.72 18.43 30.22
N GLN A 456 -14.12 18.19 28.98
CA GLN A 456 -13.98 19.18 27.91
C GLN A 456 -14.86 20.42 28.13
N MET A 457 -16.11 20.22 28.58
CA MET A 457 -17.06 21.29 28.89
C MET A 457 -16.56 22.21 30.01
N LYS A 458 -15.84 21.67 31.01
CA LYS A 458 -15.20 22.45 32.08
C LYS A 458 -14.18 23.46 31.55
N LEU A 459 -13.50 23.14 30.44
CA LEU A 459 -12.48 24.00 29.82
C LEU A 459 -13.06 25.25 29.13
N ILE A 460 -14.38 25.31 28.91
CA ILE A 460 -15.04 26.48 28.30
C ILE A 460 -14.97 27.73 29.20
N GLY A 461 -14.76 27.55 30.51
CA GLY A 461 -14.54 28.67 31.44
C GLY A 461 -15.82 29.24 32.10
N LEU A 462 -16.97 28.56 31.98
CA LEU A 462 -18.22 28.92 32.67
C LEU A 462 -18.40 28.11 33.96
N ALA A 463 -17.52 28.33 34.96
CA ALA A 463 -17.44 27.50 36.17
C ALA A 463 -18.78 27.37 36.93
N LYS A 464 -19.49 28.48 37.15
CA LYS A 464 -20.77 28.46 37.86
C LYS A 464 -21.84 27.65 37.14
N ASP A 465 -21.96 27.81 35.83
CA ASP A 465 -22.92 27.06 35.02
C ASP A 465 -22.54 25.57 34.96
N PHE A 466 -21.24 25.27 34.86
CA PHE A 466 -20.71 23.91 34.91
C PHE A 466 -21.07 23.22 36.23
N ASP A 467 -20.81 23.87 37.37
CA ASP A 467 -21.12 23.33 38.69
C ASP A 467 -22.61 23.09 38.86
N ASN A 468 -23.45 24.03 38.42
CA ASN A 468 -24.91 23.89 38.43
C ASN A 468 -25.36 22.68 37.59
N PHE A 469 -24.77 22.49 36.42
CA PHE A 469 -25.10 21.36 35.55
C PHE A 469 -24.63 20.03 36.15
N LEU A 470 -23.44 19.98 36.76
CA LEU A 470 -22.93 18.79 37.43
C LEU A 470 -23.80 18.41 38.65
N ILE A 471 -24.27 19.40 39.42
CA ILE A 471 -25.25 19.19 40.50
C ILE A 471 -26.53 18.60 39.92
N TRP A 472 -27.06 19.16 38.83
CA TRP A 472 -28.25 18.62 38.18
C TRP A 472 -28.07 17.15 37.73
N ILE A 473 -26.92 16.78 37.17
CA ILE A 473 -26.63 15.38 36.81
C ILE A 473 -26.64 14.49 38.07
N LYS A 474 -25.92 14.91 39.13
CA LYS A 474 -25.81 14.15 40.39
C LYS A 474 -27.18 13.96 41.05
N THR A 475 -28.03 14.98 41.06
CA THR A 475 -29.37 14.92 41.64
C THR A 475 -30.34 14.11 40.78
N THR A 476 -30.32 14.29 39.46
CA THR A 476 -31.27 13.62 38.55
C THR A 476 -30.96 12.13 38.39
N TYR A 477 -29.68 11.78 38.31
CA TYR A 477 -29.22 10.43 37.98
C TYR A 477 -28.58 9.70 39.17
N TYR A 478 -28.82 10.13 40.42
CA TYR A 478 -28.16 9.59 41.63
C TYR A 478 -28.21 8.06 41.77
N ARG A 479 -29.23 7.39 41.21
CA ARG A 479 -29.39 5.93 41.25
C ARG A 479 -28.42 5.19 40.31
N ARG A 480 -27.80 5.88 39.34
CA ARG A 480 -26.86 5.30 38.38
C ARG A 480 -25.45 5.28 38.97
N ARG A 481 -25.18 4.34 39.88
CA ARG A 481 -23.91 4.26 40.62
C ARG A 481 -22.66 4.32 39.73
N ARG A 482 -22.63 3.57 38.63
CA ARG A 482 -21.51 3.58 37.67
C ARG A 482 -21.26 4.97 37.06
N LEU A 483 -22.33 5.69 36.71
CA LEU A 483 -22.20 7.07 36.22
C LEU A 483 -21.60 7.99 37.30
N MET A 484 -22.03 7.83 38.57
CA MET A 484 -21.49 8.61 39.68
C MET A 484 -19.99 8.33 39.92
N GLU A 485 -19.56 7.07 39.77
CA GLU A 485 -18.15 6.68 39.84
C GLU A 485 -17.33 7.35 38.73
N GLU A 486 -17.81 7.33 37.48
CA GLU A 486 -17.13 7.95 36.32
C GLU A 486 -16.99 9.47 36.47
N ILE A 487 -18.08 10.17 36.85
CA ILE A 487 -18.08 11.64 36.96
C ILE A 487 -17.45 12.16 38.25
N ALA A 488 -17.06 11.29 39.20
CA ALA A 488 -16.37 11.72 40.43
C ALA A 488 -14.98 12.31 40.14
N SER A 489 -14.38 11.94 38.99
CA SER A 489 -13.05 12.38 38.54
C SER A 489 -13.04 13.66 37.69
N VAL A 490 -14.21 14.27 37.49
CA VAL A 490 -14.44 15.46 36.66
C VAL A 490 -14.54 16.69 37.55
#